data_AF-A0A831KX12-F1
#
_entry.id   AF-A0A831KX12-F1
#
_cell.length_a   1.000
_cell.length_b   1.000
_cell.length_c   1.000
_cell.angle_alpha   90.00
_cell.angle_beta   90.00
_cell.angle_gamma   90.00
#
_symmetry.space_group_name_H-M   'P 1'
#
loop_
_entity.id
_entity.type
_entity.pdbx_description
1 polymer ?
#
loop_
_entity_poly.entity_id
_entity_poly.type
_entity_poly.pdbx_seq_one_letter_code
_entity_poly.pdbx_strand_id
1 'polypeptide(L)'
;MKKNQLNLLSVAIILLIVSLSFLIYYQYSTNVKREQERYIFENFVNNLQNLQDTINTIQGTHYIKVDIPSGIILYSRDNELIIQYNNYNYTINFQNKSVILFNNGQNVSFLYPNNYIYLVSTNNTIFISTDFNDTIFIFNRYLPNGTIIIINPDNNQNNQTNNTINSNSRCLVKYTGQPKFFWGNVNGNNYLPPIGDQGVCGDCWAFASSNGIAAVYMIRNNKPNEGLTLSPAYLAIKCNIGYPNTPSYCEYNLGCMGGRIYSGVFYASKYGIPADPERRYYSSTLAGCMANDTTYPYNVCGFDYNGPTSPIYYPHNVIYLTPSNGYLSDQEIIQYLLCYGPLIVGGFMAGRGGSNPNMYPLYPVDGTGHAMLLVGYDTQSQLCQEVYGTPKCWIFANSWGHLTECLIYASDGRIRRVTNSKSECHRYYSDYQACSRKINGSCGGVYWMQDGYIYVPFNQSPYGLTFPTAKYGEIVAIQNVTLPQ
;
A
#
# COMPACT_ATOMS: atom_id res chain seq x y z
N MET A 1 -12.40 -67.74 46.85
CA MET A 1 -11.05 -67.28 46.46
C MET A 1 -10.30 -68.51 45.91
N LYS A 2 -9.76 -68.59 44.69
CA LYS A 2 -9.34 -67.58 43.71
C LYS A 2 -9.66 -68.09 42.28
N LYS A 3 -10.50 -67.36 41.55
CA LYS A 3 -10.48 -67.30 40.07
C LYS A 3 -9.21 -66.53 39.69
N ASN A 4 -8.60 -66.89 38.55
CA ASN A 4 -7.41 -66.29 37.93
C ASN A 4 -6.11 -67.08 38.13
N GLN A 5 -6.01 -68.22 37.43
CA GLN A 5 -4.76 -68.58 36.80
C GLN A 5 -5.02 -68.69 35.29
N LEU A 6 -4.98 -67.53 34.61
CA LEU A 6 -4.58 -67.55 33.22
C LEU A 6 -3.12 -68.01 33.24
N ASN A 7 -2.84 -69.20 32.68
CA ASN A 7 -1.48 -69.72 32.62
C ASN A 7 -0.59 -68.67 31.93
N LEU A 8 0.61 -68.41 32.45
CA LEU A 8 1.52 -67.38 31.92
C LEU A 8 1.75 -67.55 30.41
N LEU A 9 1.75 -68.80 29.94
CA LEU A 9 1.85 -69.14 28.53
C LEU A 9 0.67 -68.62 27.70
N SER A 10 -0.56 -68.71 28.22
CA SER A 10 -1.76 -68.19 27.55
C SER A 10 -1.74 -66.65 27.49
N VAL A 11 -1.26 -65.97 28.52
CA VAL A 11 -1.08 -64.51 28.51
C VAL A 11 -0.03 -64.09 27.49
N ALA A 12 1.10 -64.81 27.44
CA ALA A 12 2.18 -64.55 26.49
C ALA A 12 1.72 -64.75 25.03
N ILE A 13 0.96 -65.82 24.76
CA ILE A 13 0.40 -66.09 23.43
C ILE A 13 -0.59 -65.00 23.03
N ILE A 14 -1.48 -64.57 23.93
CA ILE A 14 -2.45 -63.49 23.64
C ILE A 14 -1.73 -62.17 23.35
N LEU A 15 -0.71 -61.81 24.14
CA LEU A 15 0.09 -60.59 23.91
C LEU A 15 0.86 -60.63 22.59
N LEU A 16 1.38 -61.81 22.22
CA LEU A 16 2.06 -62.00 20.93
C LEU A 16 1.08 -61.84 19.77
N ILE A 17 -0.12 -62.42 19.85
CA ILE A 17 -1.16 -62.30 18.82
C ILE A 17 -1.63 -60.85 18.70
N VAL A 18 -1.84 -60.14 19.81
CA VAL A 18 -2.23 -58.72 19.79
C VAL A 18 -1.11 -57.87 19.18
N SER A 19 0.15 -58.12 19.52
CA SER A 19 1.29 -57.39 18.96
C SER A 19 1.48 -57.65 17.47
N LEU A 20 1.36 -58.90 17.01
CA LEU A 20 1.38 -59.23 15.58
C LEU A 20 0.20 -58.61 14.85
N SER A 21 -0.99 -58.63 15.44
CA SER A 21 -2.19 -58.01 14.85
C SER A 21 -2.01 -56.50 14.72
N PHE A 22 -1.36 -55.86 15.70
CA PHE A 22 -1.03 -54.44 15.66
C PHE A 22 0.05 -54.13 14.62
N LEU A 23 1.07 -55.00 14.47
CA LEU A 23 2.09 -54.89 13.42
C LEU A 23 1.50 -55.06 12.02
N ILE A 24 0.64 -56.07 11.83
CA ILE A 24 -0.06 -56.31 10.56
C ILE A 24 -1.01 -55.15 10.25
N TYR A 25 -1.77 -54.66 11.24
CA TYR A 25 -2.63 -53.49 11.08
C TYR A 25 -1.82 -52.24 10.76
N TYR A 26 -0.69 -52.01 11.43
CA TYR A 26 0.20 -50.89 11.18
C TYR A 26 0.85 -50.98 9.79
N GLN A 27 1.28 -52.17 9.37
CA GLN A 27 1.87 -52.40 8.05
C GLN A 27 0.83 -52.30 6.93
N TYR A 28 -0.40 -52.80 7.16
CA TYR A 28 -1.53 -52.61 6.26
C TYR A 28 -1.92 -51.14 6.18
N SER A 29 -2.04 -50.45 7.32
CA SER A 29 -2.36 -49.02 7.38
C SER A 29 -1.30 -48.15 6.72
N THR A 30 -0.02 -48.48 6.86
CA THR A 30 1.07 -47.74 6.18
C THR A 30 1.12 -48.04 4.69
N ASN A 31 0.85 -49.28 4.26
CA ASN A 31 0.74 -49.61 2.83
C ASN A 31 -0.47 -48.94 2.17
N VAL A 32 -1.64 -48.97 2.82
CA VAL A 32 -2.85 -48.28 2.33
C VAL A 32 -2.60 -46.77 2.26
N LYS A 33 -1.95 -46.19 3.27
CA LYS A 33 -1.55 -44.77 3.25
C LYS A 33 -0.61 -44.47 2.08
N ARG A 34 0.39 -45.33 1.83
CA ARG A 34 1.34 -45.16 0.73
C ARG A 34 0.68 -45.29 -0.65
N GLU A 35 -0.30 -46.18 -0.81
CA GLU A 35 -1.07 -46.30 -2.05
C GLU A 35 -2.03 -45.14 -2.25
N GLN A 36 -2.67 -44.65 -1.19
CA GLN A 36 -3.50 -43.44 -1.24
C GLN A 36 -2.66 -42.21 -1.60
N GLU A 37 -1.49 -42.04 -0.99
CA GLU A 37 -0.56 -40.96 -1.33
C GLU A 37 -0.06 -41.05 -2.78
N ARG A 38 0.24 -42.26 -3.28
CA ARG A 38 0.58 -42.47 -4.69
C ARG A 38 -0.57 -42.12 -5.62
N TYR A 39 -1.80 -42.52 -5.30
CA TYR A 39 -2.98 -42.23 -6.13
C TYR A 39 -3.32 -40.73 -6.16
N ILE A 40 -3.21 -40.04 -5.02
CA ILE A 40 -3.35 -38.59 -4.92
C ILE A 40 -2.28 -37.89 -5.78
N PHE A 41 -1.04 -38.40 -5.74
CA PHE A 41 0.07 -37.87 -6.52
C PHE A 41 -0.10 -38.10 -8.04
N GLU A 42 -0.48 -39.31 -8.47
CA GLU A 42 -0.71 -39.61 -9.88
C GLU A 42 -1.86 -38.78 -10.46
N ASN A 43 -2.94 -38.58 -9.68
CA ASN A 43 -4.01 -37.67 -10.05
C ASN A 43 -3.55 -36.22 -10.13
N PHE A 44 -2.67 -35.78 -9.23
CA PHE A 44 -2.06 -34.45 -9.28
C PHE A 44 -1.24 -34.24 -10.56
N VAL A 45 -0.40 -35.21 -10.94
CA VAL A 45 0.41 -35.15 -12.18
C VAL A 45 -0.49 -35.15 -13.42
N ASN A 46 -1.50 -36.02 -13.48
CA ASN A 46 -2.44 -36.05 -14.61
C ASN A 46 -3.24 -34.75 -14.75
N ASN A 47 -3.66 -34.15 -13.63
CA ASN A 47 -4.34 -32.85 -13.65
C ASN A 47 -3.43 -31.71 -14.12
N LEU A 48 -2.15 -31.75 -13.74
CA LEU A 48 -1.15 -30.79 -14.24
C LEU A 48 -0.83 -30.98 -15.72
N GLN A 49 -0.84 -32.20 -16.22
CA GLN A 49 -0.67 -32.50 -17.64
C GLN A 49 -1.85 -31.97 -18.47
N ASN A 50 -3.08 -32.19 -18.02
CA ASN A 50 -4.27 -31.59 -18.64
C ASN A 50 -4.24 -30.06 -18.58
N LEU A 51 -3.66 -29.51 -17.51
CA LEU A 51 -3.45 -28.07 -17.37
C LEU A 51 -2.40 -27.54 -18.34
N GLN A 52 -1.34 -28.30 -18.65
CA GLN A 52 -0.35 -27.95 -19.67
C GLN A 52 -1.02 -27.77 -21.04
N ASP A 53 -1.87 -28.70 -21.45
CA ASP A 53 -2.57 -28.63 -22.75
C ASP A 53 -3.50 -27.41 -22.82
N THR A 54 -4.11 -27.08 -21.69
CA THR A 54 -4.94 -25.89 -21.50
C THR A 54 -4.10 -24.60 -21.53
N ILE A 55 -2.98 -24.54 -20.82
CA ILE A 55 -2.05 -23.39 -20.79
C ILE A 55 -1.41 -23.13 -22.16
N ASN A 56 -1.16 -24.18 -22.94
CA ASN A 56 -0.57 -24.06 -24.26
C ASN A 56 -1.56 -23.47 -25.28
N THR A 57 -2.86 -23.59 -25.04
CA THR A 57 -3.92 -23.15 -25.97
C THR A 57 -4.57 -21.82 -25.60
N ILE A 58 -4.38 -21.34 -24.36
CA ILE A 58 -4.97 -20.09 -23.86
C ILE A 58 -4.11 -18.86 -24.19
N GLN A 59 -4.78 -17.76 -24.60
CA GLN A 59 -4.20 -16.43 -24.79
C GLN A 59 -4.69 -15.47 -23.68
N GLY A 60 -3.79 -14.76 -23.01
CA GLY A 60 -4.13 -13.83 -21.92
C GLY A 60 -3.45 -14.13 -20.58
N THR A 61 -3.55 -13.22 -19.61
CA THR A 61 -3.04 -13.45 -18.25
C THR A 61 -4.01 -14.30 -17.43
N HIS A 62 -3.59 -15.52 -17.07
CA HIS A 62 -4.41 -16.49 -16.35
C HIS A 62 -3.71 -16.96 -15.09
N TYR A 63 -4.44 -17.04 -13.97
CA TYR A 63 -3.92 -17.53 -12.69
C TYR A 63 -4.60 -18.84 -12.34
N ILE A 64 -3.82 -19.93 -12.28
CA ILE A 64 -4.33 -21.24 -11.93
C ILE A 64 -3.82 -21.62 -10.54
N LYS A 65 -4.77 -21.88 -9.64
CA LYS A 65 -4.48 -22.44 -8.32
C LYS A 65 -4.25 -23.95 -8.46
N VAL A 66 -3.11 -24.44 -7.99
CA VAL A 66 -2.82 -25.88 -7.92
C VAL A 66 -2.48 -26.25 -6.48
N ASP A 67 -3.23 -27.19 -5.92
CA ASP A 67 -2.96 -27.72 -4.58
C ASP A 67 -1.93 -28.85 -4.68
N ILE A 68 -0.82 -28.75 -3.96
CA ILE A 68 0.32 -29.68 -4.06
C ILE A 68 0.34 -30.62 -2.83
N PRO A 69 0.45 -31.95 -3.04
CA PRO A 69 0.74 -32.89 -1.96
C PRO A 69 2.06 -32.61 -1.22
N SER A 70 2.09 -32.85 0.08
CA SER A 70 3.29 -32.66 0.91
C SER A 70 4.45 -33.55 0.45
N GLY A 71 5.70 -33.06 0.52
CA GLY A 71 6.90 -33.86 0.18
C GLY A 71 7.28 -33.90 -1.31
N ILE A 72 6.63 -33.08 -2.14
CA ILE A 72 7.00 -32.87 -3.54
C ILE A 72 8.06 -31.77 -3.63
N ILE A 73 8.99 -31.93 -4.57
CA ILE A 73 10.05 -30.98 -4.92
C ILE A 73 9.78 -30.45 -6.33
N LEU A 74 9.80 -29.14 -6.51
CA LEU A 74 9.61 -28.49 -7.81
C LEU A 74 10.85 -27.69 -8.24
N TYR A 75 11.23 -27.83 -9.50
CA TYR A 75 12.23 -26.97 -10.16
C TYR A 75 11.92 -26.77 -11.64
N SER A 76 12.41 -25.67 -12.22
CA SER A 76 12.29 -25.43 -13.66
C SER A 76 13.64 -25.47 -14.35
N ARG A 77 13.62 -25.83 -15.63
CA ARG A 77 14.74 -25.75 -16.57
C ARG A 77 14.21 -25.24 -17.90
N ASP A 78 14.54 -24.00 -18.24
CA ASP A 78 14.08 -23.33 -19.46
C ASP A 78 12.55 -23.37 -19.61
N ASN A 79 12.03 -24.20 -20.50
CA ASN A 79 10.60 -24.40 -20.78
C ASN A 79 9.98 -25.60 -20.04
N GLU A 80 10.75 -26.28 -19.19
CA GLU A 80 10.32 -27.47 -18.46
C GLU A 80 10.11 -27.17 -16.98
N LEU A 81 9.00 -27.65 -16.42
CA LEU A 81 8.78 -27.81 -15.00
C LEU A 81 9.02 -29.27 -14.63
N ILE A 82 9.87 -29.50 -13.65
CA ILE A 82 10.21 -30.83 -13.17
C ILE A 82 9.73 -30.99 -11.74
N ILE A 83 9.01 -32.08 -11.51
CA ILE A 83 8.34 -32.44 -10.27
C ILE A 83 8.97 -33.73 -9.78
N GLN A 84 9.68 -33.66 -8.66
CA GLN A 84 10.32 -34.82 -8.05
C GLN A 84 9.53 -35.26 -6.82
N TYR A 85 9.21 -36.55 -6.77
CA TYR A 85 8.51 -37.19 -5.66
C TYR A 85 9.01 -38.62 -5.49
N ASN A 86 9.39 -39.01 -4.27
CA ASN A 86 9.89 -40.36 -3.95
C ASN A 86 10.97 -40.88 -4.92
N ASN A 87 11.93 -40.01 -5.29
CA ASN A 87 13.04 -40.28 -6.22
C ASN A 87 12.65 -40.52 -7.70
N TYR A 88 11.38 -40.31 -8.06
CA TYR A 88 10.93 -40.27 -9.45
C TYR A 88 10.79 -38.82 -9.91
N ASN A 89 11.20 -38.54 -11.15
CA ASN A 89 11.10 -37.23 -11.78
C ASN A 89 10.02 -37.26 -12.85
N TYR A 90 9.12 -36.27 -12.79
CA TYR A 90 8.07 -36.04 -13.77
C TYR A 90 8.31 -34.69 -14.42
N THR A 91 8.36 -34.64 -15.74
CA THR A 91 8.67 -33.42 -16.50
C THR A 91 7.46 -32.97 -17.29
N ILE A 92 7.11 -31.69 -17.17
CA ILE A 92 6.04 -31.01 -17.89
C ILE A 92 6.69 -29.95 -18.78
N ASN A 93 6.47 -30.03 -20.10
CA ASN A 93 7.13 -29.16 -21.07
C ASN A 93 6.16 -28.13 -21.66
N PHE A 94 6.41 -26.85 -21.42
CA PHE A 94 5.56 -25.75 -21.87
C PHE A 94 5.98 -25.16 -23.23
N GLN A 95 6.68 -25.95 -24.05
CA GLN A 95 7.07 -25.65 -25.41
C GLN A 95 7.89 -24.33 -25.50
N ASN A 96 7.38 -23.29 -26.15
CA ASN A 96 8.13 -22.04 -26.34
C ASN A 96 8.08 -21.11 -25.12
N LYS A 97 7.41 -21.51 -24.03
CA LYS A 97 7.23 -20.67 -22.84
C LYS A 97 8.26 -20.97 -21.76
N SER A 98 9.02 -19.98 -21.33
CA SER A 98 10.00 -20.07 -20.24
C SER A 98 9.31 -20.19 -18.88
N VAL A 99 9.76 -21.07 -17.98
CA VAL A 99 9.15 -21.28 -16.66
C VAL A 99 10.02 -20.69 -15.56
N ILE A 100 9.47 -19.73 -14.81
CA ILE A 100 10.13 -19.01 -13.72
C ILE A 100 9.40 -19.29 -12.39
N LEU A 101 10.16 -19.70 -11.36
CA LEU A 101 9.64 -20.01 -10.04
C LEU A 101 9.88 -18.84 -9.06
N PHE A 102 8.84 -18.49 -8.31
CA PHE A 102 8.83 -17.45 -7.29
C PHE A 102 8.51 -18.03 -5.91
N ASN A 103 9.37 -17.76 -4.93
CA ASN A 103 9.15 -18.12 -3.53
C ASN A 103 9.14 -16.84 -2.68
N ASN A 104 8.07 -16.63 -1.91
CA ASN A 104 7.93 -15.48 -1.01
C ASN A 104 8.23 -14.10 -1.65
N GLY A 105 7.97 -13.93 -2.95
CA GLY A 105 8.12 -12.65 -3.64
C GLY A 105 9.55 -12.30 -4.05
N GLN A 106 10.49 -13.24 -3.99
CA GLN A 106 11.81 -13.11 -4.61
C GLN A 106 11.92 -13.98 -5.87
N ASN A 107 12.61 -13.45 -6.89
CA ASN A 107 13.17 -14.27 -7.98
C ASN A 107 14.15 -15.25 -7.34
N VAL A 108 13.84 -16.54 -7.39
CA VAL A 108 14.71 -17.54 -6.80
C VAL A 108 15.75 -17.95 -7.81
N SER A 109 16.89 -17.27 -7.79
CA SER A 109 18.08 -17.63 -8.57
C SER A 109 19.21 -18.01 -7.61
N PHE A 110 19.16 -19.21 -7.01
CA PHE A 110 20.32 -19.73 -6.27
C PHE A 110 21.16 -20.61 -7.19
N LEU A 111 22.39 -20.16 -7.46
CA LEU A 111 23.36 -20.84 -8.31
C LEU A 111 24.37 -21.66 -7.46
N TYR A 112 24.57 -22.93 -7.90
CA TYR A 112 25.68 -23.90 -7.70
C TYR A 112 25.55 -25.03 -6.65
N PRO A 113 26.14 -26.24 -6.88
CA PRO A 113 26.63 -26.89 -8.11
C PRO A 113 25.97 -28.27 -8.29
N ASN A 114 24.80 -28.31 -8.94
CA ASN A 114 24.15 -29.48 -9.57
C ASN A 114 22.73 -29.01 -9.91
N ASN A 115 22.65 -28.16 -10.94
CA ASN A 115 21.51 -27.49 -11.61
C ASN A 115 20.05 -27.90 -11.28
N TYR A 116 19.64 -27.99 -10.01
CA TYR A 116 18.26 -28.26 -9.62
C TYR A 116 17.87 -27.44 -8.38
N ILE A 117 16.67 -26.86 -8.40
CA ILE A 117 16.06 -26.07 -7.32
C ILE A 117 15.23 -27.03 -6.44
N TYR A 118 15.14 -26.78 -5.13
CA TYR A 118 14.33 -27.61 -4.23
C TYR A 118 13.24 -26.77 -3.56
N LEU A 119 11.97 -27.05 -3.86
CA LEU A 119 10.82 -26.52 -3.13
C LEU A 119 10.21 -27.63 -2.27
N VAL A 120 10.55 -27.72 -0.98
CA VAL A 120 9.94 -28.71 -0.08
C VAL A 120 8.64 -28.13 0.49
N SER A 121 7.49 -28.53 -0.06
CA SER A 121 6.17 -28.08 0.43
C SER A 121 5.75 -28.87 1.67
N THR A 122 5.47 -28.16 2.77
CA THR A 122 4.94 -28.76 4.00
C THR A 122 3.42 -28.63 4.14
N ASN A 123 2.72 -27.82 3.31
CA ASN A 123 1.24 -27.86 3.17
C ASN A 123 0.57 -26.85 2.21
N ASN A 124 1.21 -26.29 1.19
CA ASN A 124 0.64 -25.10 0.51
C ASN A 124 0.46 -25.18 -1.00
N THR A 125 -0.68 -24.65 -1.42
CA THR A 125 -1.10 -24.23 -2.76
C THR A 125 -0.03 -23.43 -3.52
N ILE A 126 0.11 -23.67 -4.82
CA ILE A 126 0.85 -22.80 -5.75
C ILE A 126 -0.10 -22.08 -6.72
N PHE A 127 0.33 -20.92 -7.21
CA PHE A 127 -0.37 -20.18 -8.28
C PHE A 127 0.50 -20.15 -9.54
N ILE A 128 -0.05 -20.57 -10.67
CA ILE A 128 0.62 -20.54 -11.97
C ILE A 128 0.03 -19.38 -12.77
N SER A 129 0.84 -18.39 -13.13
CA SER A 129 0.48 -17.29 -14.01
C SER A 129 1.10 -17.47 -15.38
N THR A 130 0.34 -17.25 -16.45
CA THR A 130 0.87 -17.22 -17.83
C THR A 130 0.84 -15.79 -18.34
N ASP A 131 1.96 -15.23 -18.80
CA ASP A 131 2.01 -13.87 -19.36
C ASP A 131 2.17 -13.89 -20.90
N PHE A 132 1.85 -12.78 -21.57
CA PHE A 132 1.88 -12.61 -23.02
C PHE A 132 3.29 -12.72 -23.64
N ASN A 133 4.35 -12.68 -22.83
CA ASN A 133 5.75 -12.67 -23.27
C ASN A 133 6.42 -14.06 -23.18
N ASP A 134 5.74 -15.11 -23.61
CA ASP A 134 6.27 -16.49 -23.64
C ASP A 134 6.87 -16.95 -22.30
N THR A 135 6.27 -16.57 -21.16
CA THR A 135 6.80 -16.87 -19.83
C THR A 135 5.70 -17.28 -18.86
N ILE A 136 5.98 -18.30 -18.04
CA ILE A 136 5.11 -18.89 -17.01
C ILE A 136 5.73 -18.63 -15.64
N PHE A 137 4.93 -18.15 -14.70
CA PHE A 137 5.34 -17.84 -13.33
C PHE A 137 4.66 -18.79 -12.34
N ILE A 138 5.41 -19.37 -11.40
CA ILE A 138 4.82 -20.23 -10.35
C ILE A 138 5.14 -19.68 -8.96
N PHE A 139 4.12 -19.37 -8.16
CA PHE A 139 4.26 -18.73 -6.84
C PHE A 139 3.97 -19.71 -5.69
N ASN A 140 4.85 -19.75 -4.68
CA ASN A 140 4.65 -20.47 -3.40
C ASN A 140 4.41 -19.48 -2.24
N ARG A 141 3.19 -18.93 -2.09
CA ARG A 141 2.81 -18.06 -0.95
C ARG A 141 1.33 -18.30 -0.59
N TYR A 142 0.99 -18.21 0.71
CA TYR A 142 -0.40 -17.98 1.14
C TYR A 142 -0.87 -16.66 0.53
N LEU A 143 -1.84 -16.71 -0.38
CA LEU A 143 -2.59 -15.50 -0.72
C LEU A 143 -3.36 -15.05 0.52
N PRO A 144 -3.28 -13.78 0.94
CA PRO A 144 -4.14 -13.27 2.00
C PRO A 144 -5.61 -13.40 1.56
N ASN A 145 -6.48 -13.69 2.52
CA ASN A 145 -7.88 -14.07 2.30
C ASN A 145 -8.60 -13.24 1.23
N GLY A 146 -9.01 -13.95 0.17
CA GLY A 146 -10.20 -13.62 -0.60
C GLY A 146 -10.01 -13.29 -2.07
N THR A 147 -9.42 -14.19 -2.87
CA THR A 147 -9.77 -14.35 -4.31
C THR A 147 -9.44 -15.78 -4.76
N ILE A 148 -10.47 -16.60 -4.98
CA ILE A 148 -10.42 -17.82 -5.78
C ILE A 148 -11.17 -17.47 -7.08
N ILE A 149 -10.52 -17.61 -8.23
CA ILE A 149 -11.17 -17.49 -9.55
C ILE A 149 -11.24 -18.91 -10.11
N ILE A 150 -12.46 -19.41 -10.30
CA ILE A 150 -12.75 -20.61 -11.12
C ILE A 150 -13.40 -20.09 -12.39
N ILE A 151 -12.86 -20.45 -13.55
CA ILE A 151 -13.54 -20.24 -14.84
C ILE A 151 -13.60 -21.60 -15.52
N ASN A 152 -14.81 -22.15 -15.64
CA ASN A 152 -15.11 -23.28 -16.54
C ASN A 152 -15.35 -22.73 -17.95
N PRO A 153 -15.03 -23.49 -19.02
CA PRO A 153 -15.22 -23.03 -20.39
C PRO A 153 -16.72 -22.96 -20.74
N ASP A 154 -17.05 -21.92 -21.50
CA ASP A 154 -18.38 -21.38 -21.73
C ASP A 154 -19.43 -22.28 -22.41
N ASN A 155 -20.68 -21.91 -22.10
CA ASN A 155 -21.90 -21.97 -22.93
C ASN A 155 -22.60 -23.32 -23.17
N ASN A 156 -23.72 -23.53 -22.47
CA ASN A 156 -25.01 -23.64 -23.15
C ASN A 156 -26.21 -23.36 -22.23
N GLN A 157 -26.88 -22.24 -22.55
CA GLN A 157 -28.30 -21.92 -22.39
C GLN A 157 -29.05 -22.22 -21.06
N ASN A 158 -29.64 -21.12 -20.57
CA ASN A 158 -30.88 -20.97 -19.81
C ASN A 158 -30.82 -20.92 -18.27
N ASN A 159 -31.25 -19.74 -17.79
CA ASN A 159 -31.82 -19.39 -16.48
C ASN A 159 -30.88 -19.01 -15.31
N GLN A 160 -30.73 -17.69 -15.18
CA GLN A 160 -30.78 -16.88 -13.95
C GLN A 160 -30.02 -17.38 -12.70
N THR A 161 -28.87 -16.77 -12.41
CA THR A 161 -28.71 -15.81 -11.29
C THR A 161 -27.34 -15.12 -11.37
N ASN A 162 -27.37 -13.79 -11.47
CA ASN A 162 -26.21 -12.91 -11.46
C ASN A 162 -25.40 -13.03 -10.15
N ASN A 163 -24.06 -13.07 -10.23
CA ASN A 163 -23.17 -12.42 -9.25
C ASN A 163 -21.70 -12.40 -9.73
N THR A 164 -21.43 -11.67 -10.82
CA THR A 164 -20.08 -11.17 -11.14
C THR A 164 -19.75 -10.02 -10.19
N ILE A 165 -18.96 -10.30 -9.14
CA ILE A 165 -18.50 -9.28 -8.19
C ILE A 165 -17.42 -8.42 -8.87
N ASN A 166 -17.85 -7.31 -9.46
CA ASN A 166 -17.03 -6.21 -9.99
C ASN A 166 -15.93 -5.82 -8.96
N SER A 167 -14.67 -5.62 -9.36
CA SER A 167 -13.57 -5.17 -8.47
C SER A 167 -13.88 -3.86 -7.74
N ASN A 168 -14.77 -3.03 -8.28
CA ASN A 168 -15.34 -1.86 -7.60
C ASN A 168 -16.22 -2.19 -6.38
N SER A 169 -16.71 -3.42 -6.23
CA SER A 169 -17.65 -3.81 -5.17
C SER A 169 -17.09 -3.71 -3.75
N ARG A 170 -15.77 -3.78 -3.58
CA ARG A 170 -15.09 -3.70 -2.27
C ARG A 170 -14.59 -2.29 -1.92
N CYS A 171 -14.66 -1.35 -2.87
CA CYS A 171 -14.22 0.02 -2.65
C CYS A 171 -15.28 0.79 -1.86
N LEU A 172 -14.84 1.74 -1.03
CA LEU A 172 -15.74 2.62 -0.28
C LEU A 172 -16.66 3.39 -1.23
N VAL A 173 -16.12 3.80 -2.38
CA VAL A 173 -16.85 4.42 -3.47
C VAL A 173 -16.51 3.69 -4.76
N LYS A 174 -17.54 3.34 -5.55
CA LYS A 174 -17.35 2.72 -6.85
C LYS A 174 -16.89 3.77 -7.86
N TYR A 175 -15.84 3.48 -8.63
CA TYR A 175 -15.50 4.30 -9.78
C TYR A 175 -16.38 3.91 -10.97
N THR A 176 -17.26 4.80 -11.39
CA THR A 176 -18.14 4.64 -12.56
C THR A 176 -17.75 5.58 -13.69
N GLY A 177 -16.52 6.09 -13.70
CA GLY A 177 -16.08 7.13 -14.62
C GLY A 177 -16.48 8.55 -14.21
N GLN A 178 -16.84 8.78 -12.94
CA GLN A 178 -17.22 10.12 -12.48
C GLN A 178 -16.05 11.09 -12.62
N PRO A 179 -16.27 12.28 -13.23
CA PRO A 179 -15.18 13.21 -13.55
C PRO A 179 -14.60 13.90 -12.32
N LYS A 180 -15.35 13.90 -11.20
CA LYS A 180 -14.95 14.53 -9.93
C LYS A 180 -15.35 13.67 -8.74
N PHE A 181 -14.56 13.76 -7.69
CA PHE A 181 -14.88 13.19 -6.39
C PHE A 181 -14.16 13.97 -5.28
N PHE A 182 -14.80 14.16 -4.14
CA PHE A 182 -14.23 14.89 -3.01
C PHE A 182 -14.74 14.34 -1.67
N TRP A 183 -13.84 13.83 -0.83
CA TRP A 183 -14.19 13.30 0.50
C TRP A 183 -14.77 14.33 1.45
N GLY A 184 -14.51 15.63 1.21
CA GLY A 184 -15.13 16.71 1.97
C GLY A 184 -16.59 17.00 1.61
N ASN A 185 -17.12 16.35 0.56
CA ASN A 185 -18.52 16.44 0.18
C ASN A 185 -18.98 15.17 -0.56
N VAL A 186 -19.30 14.13 0.19
CA VAL A 186 -19.92 12.90 -0.33
C VAL A 186 -21.42 12.95 -0.05
N ASN A 187 -22.20 13.38 -1.04
CA ASN A 187 -23.66 13.56 -0.91
C ASN A 187 -24.06 14.49 0.26
N GLY A 188 -23.35 15.61 0.42
CA GLY A 188 -23.59 16.57 1.52
C GLY A 188 -22.89 16.24 2.84
N ASN A 189 -22.15 15.13 2.91
CA ASN A 189 -21.42 14.71 4.09
C ASN A 189 -19.92 15.02 3.97
N ASN A 190 -19.35 15.69 4.97
CA ASN A 190 -17.92 15.91 5.07
C ASN A 190 -17.25 14.82 5.93
N TYR A 191 -16.27 14.12 5.38
CA TYR A 191 -15.48 13.11 6.11
C TYR A 191 -14.04 13.54 6.38
N LEU A 192 -13.74 14.83 6.22
CA LEU A 192 -12.42 15.39 6.44
C LEU A 192 -12.35 16.12 7.78
N PRO A 193 -11.20 16.05 8.48
CA PRO A 193 -10.94 16.92 9.61
C PRO A 193 -10.92 18.39 9.14
N PRO A 194 -11.15 19.36 10.05
CA PRO A 194 -10.94 20.78 9.75
C PRO A 194 -9.52 21.03 9.21
N ILE A 195 -9.34 22.04 8.35
CA ILE A 195 -8.01 22.41 7.84
C ILE A 195 -7.07 22.74 9.01
N GLY A 196 -5.84 22.22 8.94
CA GLY A 196 -4.81 22.42 9.96
C GLY A 196 -3.92 23.61 9.66
N ASP A 197 -3.20 24.06 10.67
CA ASP A 197 -2.11 25.03 10.53
C ASP A 197 -0.90 24.54 11.33
N GLN A 198 0.14 24.12 10.62
CA GLN A 198 1.41 23.65 11.19
C GLN A 198 2.28 24.81 11.69
N GLY A 199 1.93 26.06 11.34
CA GLY A 199 2.73 27.22 11.65
C GLY A 199 4.15 27.11 11.05
N VAL A 200 5.16 27.34 11.88
CA VAL A 200 6.57 27.36 11.45
C VAL A 200 7.26 26.00 11.56
N CYS A 201 6.63 25.01 12.21
CA CYS A 201 7.19 23.68 12.37
C CYS A 201 7.10 22.89 11.05
N GLY A 202 8.20 22.24 10.64
CA GLY A 202 8.28 21.43 9.42
C GLY A 202 7.70 20.02 9.56
N ASP A 203 6.59 19.85 10.26
CA ASP A 203 5.98 18.55 10.58
C ASP A 203 4.74 18.22 9.71
N CYS A 204 4.73 18.71 8.47
CA CYS A 204 3.68 18.40 7.48
C CYS A 204 3.37 16.89 7.39
N TRP A 205 4.38 16.03 7.56
CA TRP A 205 4.25 14.58 7.60
C TRP A 205 3.33 14.10 8.74
N ALA A 206 3.40 14.74 9.90
CA ALA A 206 2.56 14.42 11.06
C ALA A 206 1.13 14.95 10.89
N PHE A 207 0.95 16.13 10.29
CA PHE A 207 -0.39 16.65 9.94
C PHE A 207 -1.08 15.78 8.90
N ALA A 208 -0.41 15.46 7.81
CA ALA A 208 -0.96 14.63 6.76
C ALA A 208 -1.33 13.24 7.32
N SER A 209 -0.47 12.66 8.15
CA SER A 209 -0.72 11.38 8.83
C SER A 209 -1.92 11.43 9.77
N SER A 210 -1.95 12.38 10.70
CA SER A 210 -3.05 12.53 11.68
C SER A 210 -4.39 12.81 10.99
N ASN A 211 -4.40 13.66 9.97
CA ASN A 211 -5.61 13.96 9.20
C ASN A 211 -6.09 12.74 8.39
N GLY A 212 -5.19 11.97 7.79
CA GLY A 212 -5.53 10.74 7.07
C GLY A 212 -6.13 9.68 7.98
N ILE A 213 -5.54 9.46 9.16
CA ILE A 213 -6.07 8.53 10.18
C ILE A 213 -7.47 8.99 10.64
N ALA A 214 -7.65 10.29 10.92
CA ALA A 214 -8.94 10.84 11.34
C ALA A 214 -10.02 10.65 10.27
N ALA A 215 -9.70 10.96 9.01
CA ALA A 215 -10.63 10.83 7.90
C ALA A 215 -11.04 9.38 7.67
N VAL A 216 -10.09 8.45 7.66
CA VAL A 216 -10.40 7.02 7.49
C VAL A 216 -11.26 6.50 8.65
N TYR A 217 -11.02 6.94 9.89
CA TYR A 217 -11.90 6.62 11.01
C TYR A 217 -13.34 7.12 10.76
N MET A 218 -13.51 8.40 10.43
CA MET A 218 -14.83 8.98 10.17
C MET A 218 -15.56 8.27 9.02
N ILE A 219 -14.85 7.90 7.95
CA ILE A 219 -15.42 7.16 6.80
C ILE A 219 -15.87 5.76 7.22
N ARG A 220 -14.98 4.99 7.86
CA ARG A 220 -15.23 3.57 8.18
C ARG A 220 -16.28 3.39 9.27
N ASN A 221 -16.47 4.40 10.12
CA ASN A 221 -17.45 4.40 11.20
C ASN A 221 -18.71 5.20 10.88
N ASN A 222 -18.86 5.68 9.62
CA ASN A 222 -20.00 6.48 9.18
C ASN A 222 -20.31 7.67 10.10
N LYS A 223 -19.27 8.46 10.40
CA LYS A 223 -19.34 9.65 11.24
C LYS A 223 -19.02 10.93 10.44
N PRO A 224 -19.86 11.30 9.46
CA PRO A 224 -19.65 12.54 8.74
C PRO A 224 -19.86 13.74 9.67
N ASN A 225 -19.15 14.83 9.36
CA ASN A 225 -19.20 16.12 10.06
C ASN A 225 -18.78 16.07 11.54
N GLU A 226 -18.19 14.97 12.02
CA GLU A 226 -17.68 14.85 13.40
C GLU A 226 -16.52 15.82 13.65
N GLY A 227 -15.74 16.16 12.62
CA GLY A 227 -14.64 17.11 12.73
C GLY A 227 -13.49 16.60 13.61
N LEU A 228 -13.31 15.27 13.67
CA LEU A 228 -12.29 14.62 14.49
C LEU A 228 -10.89 15.16 14.15
N THR A 229 -10.19 15.69 15.14
CA THR A 229 -8.78 16.08 15.03
C THR A 229 -7.91 15.18 15.91
N LEU A 230 -6.86 14.61 15.33
CA LEU A 230 -5.87 13.76 16.02
C LEU A 230 -4.57 14.54 16.17
N SER A 231 -3.79 14.22 17.21
CA SER A 231 -2.62 15.00 17.63
C SER A 231 -1.42 14.87 16.68
N PRO A 232 -1.10 15.87 15.83
CA PRO A 232 0.11 15.84 15.02
C PRO A 232 1.35 15.98 15.92
N ALA A 233 1.24 16.74 17.02
CA ALA A 233 2.31 16.92 17.99
C ALA A 233 2.71 15.60 18.65
N TYR A 234 1.75 14.71 18.91
CA TYR A 234 2.06 13.37 19.42
C TYR A 234 2.99 12.61 18.47
N LEU A 235 2.67 12.59 17.17
CA LEU A 235 3.53 11.93 16.18
C LEU A 235 4.88 12.63 16.06
N ALA A 236 4.87 13.96 15.93
CA ALA A 236 6.08 14.77 15.76
C ALA A 236 7.06 14.61 16.94
N ILE A 237 6.56 14.42 18.16
CA ILE A 237 7.37 14.24 19.38
C ILE A 237 7.71 12.78 19.62
N LYS A 238 6.74 11.86 19.62
CA LYS A 238 6.96 10.47 20.07
C LYS A 238 7.55 9.54 19.00
N CYS A 239 7.39 9.88 17.72
CA CYS A 239 8.08 9.21 16.61
C CYS A 239 9.20 10.12 16.09
N ASN A 240 9.87 10.87 16.96
CA ASN A 240 11.08 11.62 16.64
C ASN A 240 12.30 10.75 16.95
N ILE A 241 13.29 10.67 16.05
CA ILE A 241 14.50 9.82 16.21
C ILE A 241 15.17 9.97 17.58
N GLY A 242 15.17 11.18 18.12
CA GLY A 242 15.86 11.44 19.36
C GLY A 242 15.00 11.25 20.62
N TYR A 243 13.70 10.97 20.48
CA TYR A 243 12.85 10.69 21.62
C TYR A 243 13.31 9.38 22.32
N PRO A 244 13.30 9.29 23.66
CA PRO A 244 13.76 8.09 24.36
C PRO A 244 13.02 6.83 23.92
N ASN A 245 13.77 5.75 23.63
CA ASN A 245 13.26 4.45 23.18
C ASN A 245 12.45 4.52 21.87
N THR A 246 12.75 5.49 21.00
CA THR A 246 12.11 5.58 19.68
C THR A 246 12.36 4.31 18.87
N PRO A 247 11.31 3.70 18.28
CA PRO A 247 11.46 2.54 17.42
C PRO A 247 12.34 2.84 16.19
N SER A 248 13.10 1.85 15.72
CA SER A 248 14.01 2.02 14.58
C SER A 248 13.34 2.54 13.31
N TYR A 249 12.08 2.17 13.05
CA TYR A 249 11.34 2.65 11.88
C TYR A 249 10.97 4.15 11.93
N CYS A 250 11.18 4.84 13.05
CA CYS A 250 11.04 6.30 13.20
C CYS A 250 12.39 7.04 13.01
N GLU A 251 13.47 6.36 12.62
CA GLU A 251 14.82 6.95 12.51
C GLU A 251 14.92 8.14 11.52
N TYR A 252 13.98 8.26 10.58
CA TYR A 252 13.96 9.35 9.59
C TYR A 252 13.02 10.50 9.95
N ASN A 253 12.42 10.48 11.15
CA ASN A 253 11.51 11.52 11.60
C ASN A 253 12.21 12.45 12.58
N LEU A 254 12.33 13.72 12.20
CA LEU A 254 13.11 14.74 12.90
C LEU A 254 12.21 15.82 13.51
N GLY A 255 10.95 15.49 13.81
CA GLY A 255 9.99 16.45 14.35
C GLY A 255 9.74 17.60 13.39
N CYS A 256 10.07 18.82 13.83
CA CYS A 256 9.92 20.05 13.04
C CYS A 256 10.94 20.23 11.91
N MET A 257 11.93 19.34 11.78
CA MET A 257 12.87 19.33 10.65
C MET A 257 12.44 18.41 9.51
N GLY A 258 11.23 17.83 9.57
CA GLY A 258 10.70 16.93 8.56
C GLY A 258 10.63 15.48 9.01
N GLY A 259 10.10 14.63 8.14
CA GLY A 259 9.89 13.21 8.42
C GLY A 259 9.25 12.46 7.25
N ARG A 260 9.13 11.14 7.42
CA ARG A 260 8.50 10.18 6.53
C ARG A 260 7.07 9.88 6.98
N ILE A 261 6.17 9.83 6.00
CA ILE A 261 4.74 9.63 6.25
C ILE A 261 4.50 8.22 6.80
N TYR A 262 5.04 7.20 6.13
CA TYR A 262 4.83 5.81 6.50
C TYR A 262 5.29 5.52 7.92
N SER A 263 6.44 6.05 8.34
CA SER A 263 6.94 5.93 9.71
C SER A 263 5.96 6.49 10.73
N GLY A 264 5.38 7.67 10.47
CA GLY A 264 4.37 8.28 11.35
C GLY A 264 3.08 7.47 11.46
N VAL A 265 2.52 7.05 10.32
CA VAL A 265 1.29 6.24 10.31
C VAL A 265 1.53 4.85 10.90
N PHE A 266 2.67 4.24 10.62
CA PHE A 266 3.04 2.94 11.17
C PHE A 266 3.29 3.02 12.68
N TYR A 267 3.90 4.10 13.18
CA TYR A 267 3.99 4.36 14.61
C TYR A 267 2.60 4.40 15.27
N ALA A 268 1.68 5.17 14.69
CA ALA A 268 0.30 5.21 15.17
C ALA A 268 -0.38 3.83 15.12
N SER A 269 -0.04 2.95 14.15
CA SER A 269 -0.60 1.59 14.12
C SER A 269 -0.19 0.72 15.31
N LYS A 270 0.97 1.01 15.91
CA LYS A 270 1.53 0.23 17.04
C LYS A 270 1.17 0.83 18.40
N TYR A 271 1.20 2.15 18.51
CA TYR A 271 1.02 2.86 19.78
C TYR A 271 -0.30 3.62 19.87
N GLY A 272 -0.97 3.78 18.74
CA GLY A 272 -2.14 4.62 18.59
C GLY A 272 -1.78 6.10 18.45
N ILE A 273 -2.78 6.93 18.18
CA ILE A 273 -2.66 8.39 18.17
C ILE A 273 -3.84 8.98 18.96
N PRO A 274 -3.58 9.89 19.93
CA PRO A 274 -4.65 10.48 20.70
C PRO A 274 -5.41 11.56 19.91
N ALA A 275 -6.67 11.79 20.28
CA ALA A 275 -7.40 12.98 19.84
C ALA A 275 -6.69 14.26 20.34
N ASP A 276 -6.76 15.32 19.54
CA ASP A 276 -6.38 16.68 19.95
C ASP A 276 -7.50 17.62 19.50
N PRO A 277 -8.60 17.74 20.26
CA PRO A 277 -9.77 18.53 19.88
C PRO A 277 -9.40 19.96 19.53
N GLU A 278 -9.86 20.43 18.36
CA GLU A 278 -9.53 21.74 17.79
C GLU A 278 -8.02 22.00 17.60
N ARG A 279 -7.18 20.95 17.72
CA ARG A 279 -5.71 21.03 17.72
C ARG A 279 -5.13 21.97 18.77
N ARG A 280 -5.82 22.12 19.92
CA ARG A 280 -5.41 23.05 20.99
C ARG A 280 -4.01 22.74 21.50
N TYR A 281 -3.69 21.46 21.70
CA TYR A 281 -2.37 21.09 22.18
C TYR A 281 -1.30 21.46 21.15
N TYR A 282 -1.53 21.11 19.88
CA TYR A 282 -0.62 21.48 18.80
C TYR A 282 -0.35 22.99 18.75
N SER A 283 -1.41 23.81 18.71
CA SER A 283 -1.29 25.27 18.63
C SER A 283 -0.51 25.88 19.81
N SER A 284 -0.65 25.29 21.00
CA SER A 284 0.05 25.74 22.21
C SER A 284 1.51 25.26 22.32
N THR A 285 1.94 24.35 21.45
CA THR A 285 3.25 23.70 21.55
C THR A 285 4.09 23.89 20.29
N LEU A 286 3.77 23.20 19.20
CA LEU A 286 4.62 23.12 18.02
C LEU A 286 4.36 24.21 16.98
N ALA A 287 3.18 24.83 16.94
CA ALA A 287 2.86 25.80 15.89
C ALA A 287 3.85 26.99 15.81
N GLY A 288 4.38 27.43 16.96
CA GLY A 288 5.40 28.49 17.06
C GLY A 288 6.85 27.98 17.15
N CYS A 289 7.08 26.67 16.99
CA CYS A 289 8.37 26.04 17.21
C CYS A 289 9.34 26.30 16.05
N MET A 290 10.33 27.18 16.27
CA MET A 290 11.45 27.40 15.34
C MET A 290 12.60 26.45 15.70
N ALA A 291 12.79 25.42 14.88
CA ALA A 291 13.78 24.34 15.00
C ALA A 291 15.27 24.78 15.08
N ASN A 292 15.58 26.06 15.20
CA ASN A 292 16.95 26.59 15.16
C ASN A 292 17.70 26.39 16.49
N ASP A 293 16.98 26.12 17.58
CA ASP A 293 17.58 25.90 18.90
C ASP A 293 18.07 24.46 19.02
N THR A 294 19.36 24.29 18.77
CA THR A 294 20.11 23.06 18.96
C THR A 294 20.13 22.67 20.44
N THR A 295 19.09 21.99 20.92
CA THR A 295 19.23 20.96 21.96
C THR A 295 18.03 20.02 22.00
N TYR A 296 18.23 18.92 22.73
CA TYR A 296 17.76 17.56 22.49
C TYR A 296 16.21 17.35 22.44
N PRO A 297 15.70 16.40 21.61
CA PRO A 297 16.49 15.47 20.80
C PRO A 297 16.26 15.63 19.28
N TYR A 298 16.36 16.88 18.81
CA TYR A 298 16.56 17.32 17.41
C TYR A 298 15.32 17.31 16.48
N ASN A 299 14.33 18.19 16.60
CA ASN A 299 14.10 19.34 17.48
C ASN A 299 12.62 19.76 17.41
N VAL A 300 11.78 18.97 18.07
CA VAL A 300 10.47 19.41 18.55
C VAL A 300 10.58 20.53 19.60
N CYS A 301 11.47 21.51 19.41
CA CYS A 301 11.80 22.59 20.34
C CYS A 301 12.02 22.15 21.80
N GLY A 302 12.58 20.96 22.01
CA GLY A 302 12.82 20.41 23.35
C GLY A 302 11.54 20.00 24.11
N PHE A 303 10.39 19.92 23.44
CA PHE A 303 9.13 19.51 24.06
C PHE A 303 9.07 17.99 24.26
N ASP A 304 8.69 17.56 25.47
CA ASP A 304 8.09 16.24 25.69
C ASP A 304 6.57 16.33 25.53
N TYR A 305 5.96 15.21 25.15
CA TYR A 305 4.53 15.14 24.96
C TYR A 305 3.82 15.00 26.31
N ASN A 306 3.13 16.06 26.70
CA ASN A 306 2.23 16.17 27.84
C ASN A 306 0.79 16.51 27.42
N GLY A 307 0.46 16.27 26.14
CA GLY A 307 -0.86 16.52 25.58
C GLY A 307 -1.88 15.43 25.90
N PRO A 308 -3.06 15.45 25.25
CA PRO A 308 -4.10 14.46 25.46
C PRO A 308 -3.62 13.03 25.21
N THR A 309 -4.14 12.07 25.97
CA THR A 309 -3.78 10.65 25.87
C THR A 309 -4.97 9.74 25.58
N SER A 310 -6.17 10.29 25.40
CA SER A 310 -7.40 9.53 25.16
C SER A 310 -8.46 10.42 24.48
N PRO A 311 -9.37 9.85 23.66
CA PRO A 311 -9.32 8.50 23.11
C PRO A 311 -8.13 8.29 22.19
N ILE A 312 -7.65 7.04 22.09
CA ILE A 312 -6.54 6.64 21.22
C ILE A 312 -7.07 5.90 19.99
N TYR A 313 -6.59 6.26 18.81
CA TYR A 313 -6.99 5.69 17.53
C TYR A 313 -5.87 4.86 16.91
N TYR A 314 -6.19 3.67 16.41
CA TYR A 314 -5.22 2.72 15.85
C TYR A 314 -5.51 2.49 14.36
N PRO A 315 -4.69 3.01 13.43
CA PRO A 315 -4.78 2.62 12.03
C PRO A 315 -4.31 1.17 11.83
N HIS A 316 -5.05 0.42 11.02
CA HIS A 316 -4.80 -0.98 10.69
C HIS A 316 -4.57 -1.16 9.20
N ASN A 317 -3.71 -2.13 8.88
CA ASN A 317 -3.28 -2.44 7.52
C ASN A 317 -2.81 -1.17 6.80
N VAL A 318 -1.74 -0.59 7.32
CA VAL A 318 -1.04 0.55 6.71
C VAL A 318 -0.30 0.03 5.48
N ILE A 319 -0.61 0.61 4.32
CA ILE A 319 -0.11 0.15 3.03
C ILE A 319 0.74 1.24 2.42
N TYR A 320 2.01 0.92 2.15
CA TYR A 320 2.86 1.73 1.29
C TYR A 320 2.54 1.40 -0.17
N LEU A 321 2.01 2.36 -0.93
CA LEU A 321 1.64 2.15 -2.32
C LEU A 321 2.87 2.36 -3.22
N THR A 322 3.60 1.26 -3.46
CA THR A 322 4.78 1.27 -4.35
C THR A 322 4.35 1.05 -5.80
N PRO A 323 4.72 1.93 -6.74
CA PRO A 323 4.52 1.64 -8.15
C PRO A 323 5.48 0.57 -8.65
N SER A 324 4.93 -0.52 -9.18
CA SER A 324 5.70 -1.63 -9.78
C SER A 324 6.55 -1.21 -10.98
N ASN A 325 6.11 -0.20 -11.73
CA ASN A 325 6.82 0.36 -12.89
C ASN A 325 7.52 1.70 -12.55
N GLY A 326 7.76 1.99 -11.27
CA GLY A 326 8.41 3.22 -10.82
C GLY A 326 7.51 4.48 -10.79
N TYR A 327 6.30 4.41 -11.37
CA TYR A 327 5.27 5.45 -11.34
C TYR A 327 3.84 4.85 -11.25
N LEU A 328 2.95 5.47 -10.47
CA LEU A 328 1.51 5.13 -10.42
C LEU A 328 0.73 6.03 -11.39
N SER A 329 -0.12 5.45 -12.22
CA SER A 329 -1.01 6.21 -13.09
C SER A 329 -2.10 6.97 -12.33
N ASP A 330 -2.60 8.05 -12.95
CA ASP A 330 -3.73 8.82 -12.41
C ASP A 330 -4.94 7.91 -12.09
N GLN A 331 -5.22 6.92 -12.94
CA GLN A 331 -6.32 5.99 -12.74
C GLN A 331 -6.10 5.08 -11.53
N GLU A 332 -4.87 4.60 -11.31
CA GLU A 332 -4.54 3.82 -10.12
C GLU A 332 -4.69 4.65 -8.84
N ILE A 333 -4.22 5.89 -8.84
CA ILE A 333 -4.35 6.81 -7.70
C ILE A 333 -5.82 7.12 -7.41
N ILE A 334 -6.64 7.39 -8.44
CA ILE A 334 -8.10 7.55 -8.30
C ILE A 334 -8.71 6.31 -7.67
N GLN A 335 -8.34 5.12 -8.16
CA GLN A 335 -8.88 3.87 -7.62
C GLN A 335 -8.50 3.71 -6.14
N TYR A 336 -7.24 3.94 -5.77
CA TYR A 336 -6.79 3.85 -4.38
C TYR A 336 -7.53 4.84 -3.47
N LEU A 337 -7.69 6.10 -3.92
CA LEU A 337 -8.43 7.14 -3.19
C LEU A 337 -9.89 6.73 -2.92
N LEU A 338 -10.54 6.07 -3.88
CA LEU A 338 -11.93 5.64 -3.75
C LEU A 338 -12.09 4.34 -2.94
N CYS A 339 -11.08 3.47 -2.91
CA CYS A 339 -11.15 2.19 -2.18
C CYS A 339 -10.74 2.31 -0.71
N TYR A 340 -9.71 3.12 -0.43
CA TYR A 340 -9.14 3.24 0.91
C TYR A 340 -9.62 4.47 1.68
N GLY A 341 -10.00 5.53 0.97
CA GLY A 341 -10.24 6.85 1.56
C GLY A 341 -9.15 7.84 1.14
N PRO A 342 -9.07 9.01 1.77
CA PRO A 342 -7.98 9.96 1.54
C PRO A 342 -6.60 9.31 1.64
N LEU A 343 -5.70 9.65 0.71
CA LEU A 343 -4.33 9.10 0.67
C LEU A 343 -3.36 10.11 1.27
N ILE A 344 -2.40 9.63 2.06
CA ILE A 344 -1.40 10.50 2.67
C ILE A 344 -0.19 10.52 1.75
N VAL A 345 0.17 11.70 1.23
CA VAL A 345 1.04 11.84 0.06
C VAL A 345 2.20 12.80 0.35
N GLY A 346 3.40 12.42 -0.07
CA GLY A 346 4.61 13.24 -0.06
C GLY A 346 5.13 13.47 -1.48
N GLY A 347 5.61 14.67 -1.75
CA GLY A 347 6.22 15.06 -3.03
C GLY A 347 7.01 16.36 -2.89
N PHE A 348 7.55 16.88 -3.99
CA PHE A 348 8.34 18.11 -4.00
C PHE A 348 7.56 19.28 -4.57
N MET A 349 7.48 20.38 -3.83
CA MET A 349 6.71 21.56 -4.24
C MET A 349 7.47 22.43 -5.26
N ALA A 350 8.79 22.34 -5.32
CA ALA A 350 9.59 23.13 -6.26
C ALA A 350 10.47 22.24 -7.15
N GLY A 351 10.71 22.72 -8.36
CA GLY A 351 11.63 22.14 -9.33
C GLY A 351 12.51 23.19 -9.97
N ARG A 352 13.57 22.74 -10.64
CA ARG A 352 14.56 23.58 -11.33
C ARG A 352 14.92 22.98 -12.68
N GLY A 353 15.43 23.84 -13.57
CA GLY A 353 15.78 23.48 -14.93
C GLY A 353 14.55 23.22 -15.82
N GLY A 354 14.80 23.06 -17.12
CA GLY A 354 13.74 23.04 -18.12
C GLY A 354 13.37 24.45 -18.59
N SER A 355 12.52 24.55 -19.61
CA SER A 355 12.07 25.84 -20.17
C SER A 355 11.08 26.56 -19.24
N ASN A 356 10.24 25.81 -18.53
CA ASN A 356 9.36 26.31 -17.47
C ASN A 356 9.37 25.34 -16.26
N PRO A 357 10.21 25.60 -15.24
CA PRO A 357 10.28 24.78 -14.03
C PRO A 357 8.97 24.69 -13.24
N ASN A 358 8.04 25.63 -13.43
CA ASN A 358 6.74 25.61 -12.76
C ASN A 358 5.82 24.51 -13.29
N MET A 359 6.06 24.03 -14.51
CA MET A 359 5.26 23.02 -15.20
C MET A 359 6.00 21.70 -15.36
N TYR A 360 7.21 21.75 -15.92
CA TYR A 360 8.01 20.59 -16.31
C TYR A 360 9.48 20.78 -15.90
N PRO A 361 9.78 20.77 -14.59
CA PRO A 361 11.14 20.87 -14.12
C PRO A 361 11.96 19.64 -14.52
N LEU A 362 13.26 19.82 -14.76
CA LEU A 362 14.18 18.70 -14.98
C LEU A 362 14.52 17.97 -13.67
N TYR A 363 14.58 18.72 -12.57
CA TYR A 363 14.95 18.20 -11.26
C TYR A 363 14.09 18.81 -10.16
N PRO A 364 13.70 18.05 -9.13
CA PRO A 364 13.14 18.65 -7.91
C PRO A 364 14.20 19.50 -7.19
N VAL A 365 13.74 20.43 -6.37
CA VAL A 365 14.58 21.23 -5.48
C VAL A 365 14.59 20.61 -4.10
N ASP A 366 15.78 20.25 -3.61
CA ASP A 366 15.96 19.69 -2.27
C ASP A 366 15.43 20.64 -1.18
N GLY A 367 14.89 20.07 -0.11
CA GLY A 367 14.28 20.85 0.98
C GLY A 367 12.88 21.39 0.68
N THR A 368 12.31 21.12 -0.50
CA THR A 368 10.91 21.49 -0.83
C THR A 368 9.93 20.32 -0.76
N GLY A 369 10.35 19.23 -0.11
CA GLY A 369 9.48 18.11 0.21
C GLY A 369 8.34 18.57 1.10
N HIS A 370 7.12 18.17 0.76
CA HIS A 370 5.92 18.53 1.53
C HIS A 370 4.92 17.36 1.52
N ALA A 371 4.32 17.10 2.68
CA ALA A 371 3.30 16.08 2.84
C ALA A 371 1.92 16.71 2.95
N MET A 372 0.95 16.16 2.22
CA MET A 372 -0.44 16.61 2.20
C MET A 372 -1.39 15.40 2.17
N LEU A 373 -2.68 15.66 2.40
CA LEU A 373 -3.71 14.63 2.29
C LEU A 373 -4.43 14.77 0.95
N LEU A 374 -4.33 13.77 0.07
CA LEU A 374 -5.10 13.70 -1.17
C LEU A 374 -6.55 13.34 -0.83
N VAL A 375 -7.47 14.27 -1.08
CA VAL A 375 -8.88 14.16 -0.63
C VAL A 375 -9.88 14.13 -1.79
N GLY A 376 -9.43 14.39 -3.01
CA GLY A 376 -10.30 14.42 -4.17
C GLY A 376 -9.56 14.62 -5.48
N TYR A 377 -10.34 14.61 -6.55
CA TYR A 377 -9.90 14.96 -7.89
C TYR A 377 -11.04 15.62 -8.67
N ASP A 378 -10.68 16.37 -9.69
CA ASP A 378 -11.61 16.92 -10.67
C ASP A 378 -10.91 16.97 -12.04
N THR A 379 -11.44 16.22 -13.00
CA THR A 379 -10.93 16.15 -14.38
C THR A 379 -11.54 17.20 -15.31
N GLN A 380 -12.52 17.97 -14.82
CA GLN A 380 -13.27 19.01 -15.52
C GLN A 380 -13.30 20.33 -14.72
N SER A 381 -12.25 20.59 -13.93
CA SER A 381 -12.20 21.75 -13.03
C SER A 381 -12.03 23.05 -13.81
N GLN A 382 -13.05 23.91 -13.76
CA GLN A 382 -12.95 25.28 -14.27
C GLN A 382 -11.85 26.06 -13.54
N LEU A 383 -11.71 25.87 -12.24
CA LEU A 383 -10.67 26.53 -11.45
C LEU A 383 -9.28 26.19 -11.99
N CYS A 384 -9.01 24.92 -12.24
CA CYS A 384 -7.72 24.49 -12.76
C CYS A 384 -7.52 24.91 -14.21
N GLN A 385 -8.59 24.95 -15.00
CA GLN A 385 -8.49 25.51 -16.35
C GLN A 385 -8.06 26.98 -16.31
N GLU A 386 -8.64 27.77 -15.39
CA GLU A 386 -8.32 29.18 -15.20
C GLU A 386 -6.88 29.41 -14.70
N VAL A 387 -6.40 28.59 -13.76
CA VAL A 387 -5.08 28.76 -13.14
C VAL A 387 -3.97 28.07 -13.94
N TYR A 388 -4.18 26.84 -14.36
CA TYR A 388 -3.13 25.99 -14.93
C TYR A 388 -3.27 25.75 -16.44
N GLY A 389 -4.34 26.23 -17.07
CA GLY A 389 -4.60 25.94 -18.48
C GLY A 389 -4.96 24.47 -18.74
N THR A 390 -5.23 23.68 -17.71
CA THR A 390 -5.68 22.28 -17.78
C THR A 390 -6.82 22.05 -16.80
N PRO A 391 -7.87 21.29 -17.15
CA PRO A 391 -8.99 21.08 -16.25
C PRO A 391 -8.75 19.96 -15.24
N LYS A 392 -7.63 19.20 -15.36
CA LYS A 392 -7.38 18.01 -14.55
C LYS A 392 -6.54 18.34 -13.32
N CYS A 393 -7.13 18.18 -12.15
CA CYS A 393 -6.49 18.48 -10.87
C CYS A 393 -6.80 17.47 -9.78
N TRP A 394 -5.77 17.22 -8.98
CA TRP A 394 -5.86 16.66 -7.65
C TRP A 394 -6.27 17.74 -6.66
N ILE A 395 -6.98 17.35 -5.60
CA ILE A 395 -7.40 18.22 -4.51
C ILE A 395 -6.72 17.72 -3.24
N PHE A 396 -5.81 18.52 -2.69
CA PHE A 396 -5.06 18.20 -1.49
C PHE A 396 -5.51 19.08 -0.32
N ALA A 397 -5.86 18.48 0.82
CA ALA A 397 -6.00 19.22 2.07
C ALA A 397 -4.60 19.51 2.62
N ASN A 398 -4.30 20.80 2.80
CA ASN A 398 -3.02 21.27 3.27
C ASN A 398 -3.06 21.67 4.77
N SER A 399 -1.91 22.04 5.33
CA SER A 399 -1.72 22.38 6.74
C SER A 399 -1.19 23.81 6.96
N TRP A 400 -1.61 24.81 6.17
CA TRP A 400 -1.24 26.23 6.36
C TRP A 400 -2.44 27.16 6.65
N GLY A 401 -3.51 26.59 7.20
CA GLY A 401 -4.75 27.32 7.50
C GLY A 401 -5.63 27.60 6.27
N HIS A 402 -6.70 28.36 6.49
CA HIS A 402 -7.75 28.66 5.52
C HIS A 402 -7.36 29.78 4.53
N LEU A 403 -6.28 29.56 3.77
CA LEU A 403 -5.80 30.53 2.78
C LEU A 403 -6.53 30.36 1.44
N THR A 404 -6.77 31.48 0.76
CA THR A 404 -7.26 31.52 -0.64
C THR A 404 -6.42 32.49 -1.45
N GLU A 405 -5.38 31.96 -2.09
CA GLU A 405 -4.36 32.76 -2.78
C GLU A 405 -3.47 31.91 -3.67
N CYS A 406 -2.70 32.59 -4.53
CA CYS A 406 -1.62 32.02 -5.30
C CYS A 406 -0.33 31.96 -4.48
N LEU A 407 0.23 30.75 -4.40
CA LEU A 407 1.46 30.43 -3.70
C LEU A 407 2.58 30.19 -4.70
N ILE A 408 3.71 30.85 -4.49
CA ILE A 408 4.91 30.65 -5.28
C ILE A 408 5.98 30.03 -4.39
N TYR A 409 6.42 28.85 -4.78
CA TYR A 409 7.58 28.20 -4.21
C TYR A 409 8.82 28.68 -4.96
N ALA A 410 9.74 29.31 -4.24
CA ALA A 410 11.03 29.68 -4.80
C ALA A 410 11.99 28.48 -4.78
N SER A 411 12.99 28.50 -5.66
CA SER A 411 14.06 27.50 -5.71
C SER A 411 14.98 27.52 -4.48
N ASP A 412 14.83 28.51 -3.58
CA ASP A 412 15.47 28.54 -2.25
C ASP A 412 14.63 27.83 -1.17
N GLY A 413 13.51 27.22 -1.56
CA GLY A 413 12.57 26.49 -0.70
C GLY A 413 11.57 27.36 0.05
N ARG A 414 11.62 28.69 -0.09
CA ARG A 414 10.67 29.57 0.58
C ARG A 414 9.38 29.75 -0.19
N ILE A 415 8.29 29.85 0.56
CA ILE A 415 6.96 30.14 0.03
C ILE A 415 6.75 31.65 0.01
N ARG A 416 6.20 32.15 -1.09
CA ARG A 416 5.77 33.54 -1.27
C ARG A 416 4.26 33.56 -1.51
N ARG A 417 3.58 34.40 -0.73
CA ARG A 417 2.17 34.75 -0.86
C ARG A 417 2.04 35.97 -1.75
N VAL A 418 1.37 35.85 -2.89
CA VAL A 418 1.61 36.79 -4.00
C VAL A 418 0.36 37.53 -4.43
N THR A 419 -0.74 36.84 -4.65
CA THR A 419 -1.94 37.42 -5.23
C THR A 419 -3.16 36.55 -4.98
N ASN A 420 -4.33 37.20 -4.93
CA ASN A 420 -5.63 36.55 -4.81
C ASN A 420 -6.33 36.47 -6.18
N SER A 421 -5.62 36.84 -7.25
CA SER A 421 -6.11 36.80 -8.63
C SER A 421 -5.69 35.50 -9.31
N LYS A 422 -6.67 34.71 -9.75
CA LYS A 422 -6.43 33.47 -10.51
C LYS A 422 -5.73 33.74 -11.85
N SER A 423 -6.08 34.83 -12.54
CA SER A 423 -5.48 35.18 -13.83
C SER A 423 -4.02 35.60 -13.68
N GLU A 424 -3.69 36.28 -12.58
CA GLU A 424 -2.31 36.62 -12.25
C GLU A 424 -1.54 35.38 -11.81
N CYS A 425 -2.17 34.47 -11.06
CA CYS A 425 -1.59 33.16 -10.74
C CYS A 425 -1.26 32.35 -11.99
N HIS A 426 -2.19 32.32 -12.96
CA HIS A 426 -1.98 31.69 -14.26
C HIS A 426 -0.79 32.29 -15.00
N ARG A 427 -0.66 33.62 -15.00
CA ARG A 427 0.50 34.29 -15.59
C ARG A 427 1.80 33.81 -14.93
N TYR A 428 1.85 33.70 -13.61
CA TYR A 428 3.06 33.21 -12.93
C TYR A 428 3.33 31.72 -13.19
N TYR A 429 2.29 30.90 -13.28
CA TYR A 429 2.42 29.49 -13.63
C TYR A 429 2.95 29.29 -15.06
N SER A 430 2.43 30.03 -16.02
CA SER A 430 2.76 29.91 -17.45
C SER A 430 4.04 30.65 -17.87
N ASP A 431 4.40 31.74 -17.19
CA ASP A 431 5.59 32.54 -17.47
C ASP A 431 6.53 32.53 -16.26
N TYR A 432 7.48 31.60 -16.29
CA TYR A 432 8.55 31.47 -15.28
C TYR A 432 9.33 32.79 -15.08
N GLN A 433 9.53 33.60 -16.11
CA GLN A 433 10.27 34.86 -16.01
C GLN A 433 9.43 35.96 -15.35
N ALA A 434 8.13 36.02 -15.62
CA ALA A 434 7.22 36.86 -14.86
C ALA A 434 7.15 36.42 -13.38
N CYS A 435 7.07 35.12 -13.12
CA CYS A 435 7.10 34.58 -11.77
C CYS A 435 8.38 34.98 -11.02
N SER A 436 9.53 34.75 -11.63
CA SER A 436 10.84 35.01 -11.02
C SER A 436 11.06 36.49 -10.72
N ARG A 437 10.64 37.38 -11.63
CA ARG A 437 10.66 38.84 -11.39
C ARG A 437 9.76 39.25 -10.23
N LYS A 438 8.58 38.65 -10.09
CA LYS A 438 7.62 38.99 -9.04
C LYS A 438 8.18 38.70 -7.64
N ILE A 439 8.90 37.60 -7.48
CA ILE A 439 9.47 37.19 -6.19
C ILE A 439 10.92 37.63 -5.98
N ASN A 440 11.51 38.37 -6.93
CA ASN A 440 12.92 38.72 -6.96
C ASN A 440 13.84 37.51 -6.67
N GLY A 441 13.57 36.40 -7.33
CA GLY A 441 14.22 35.11 -7.08
C GLY A 441 13.84 34.07 -8.13
N SER A 442 14.47 32.90 -8.10
CA SER A 442 14.13 31.82 -9.03
C SER A 442 12.83 31.16 -8.60
N CYS A 443 11.84 31.15 -9.48
CA CYS A 443 10.56 30.47 -9.27
C CYS A 443 10.70 28.95 -9.47
N GLY A 444 10.23 28.16 -8.52
CA GLY A 444 10.34 26.71 -8.54
C GLY A 444 9.01 25.98 -8.69
N GLY A 445 7.89 26.62 -8.35
CA GLY A 445 6.55 26.06 -8.48
C GLY A 445 5.48 27.11 -8.17
N VAL A 446 4.31 26.97 -8.78
CA VAL A 446 3.18 27.89 -8.58
C VAL A 446 1.92 27.07 -8.35
N TYR A 447 1.22 27.34 -7.25
CA TYR A 447 0.03 26.60 -6.84
C TYR A 447 -1.07 27.54 -6.39
N TRP A 448 -2.31 27.22 -6.73
CA TRP A 448 -3.49 27.87 -6.19
C TRP A 448 -4.02 27.10 -4.99
N MET A 449 -4.20 27.84 -3.89
CA MET A 449 -4.85 27.35 -2.68
C MET A 449 -6.21 28.04 -2.54
N GLN A 450 -7.24 27.28 -2.18
CA GLN A 450 -8.57 27.79 -1.90
C GLN A 450 -9.14 27.12 -0.66
N ASP A 451 -9.43 27.94 0.35
CA ASP A 451 -9.97 27.51 1.64
C ASP A 451 -9.20 26.34 2.28
N GLY A 452 -7.87 26.39 2.27
CA GLY A 452 -7.05 25.31 2.83
C GLY A 452 -6.70 24.17 1.87
N TYR A 453 -7.33 24.11 0.69
CA TYR A 453 -7.09 23.07 -0.29
C TYR A 453 -6.16 23.54 -1.41
N ILE A 454 -5.09 22.81 -1.68
CA ILE A 454 -4.21 23.04 -2.83
C ILE A 454 -4.68 22.21 -4.01
N TYR A 455 -4.82 22.87 -5.16
CA TYR A 455 -5.14 22.23 -6.42
C TYR A 455 -3.85 21.95 -7.18
N VAL A 456 -3.59 20.70 -7.52
CA VAL A 456 -2.36 20.29 -8.22
C VAL A 456 -2.73 19.68 -9.57
N PRO A 457 -2.21 20.19 -10.71
CA PRO A 457 -2.50 19.60 -12.01
C PRO A 457 -1.92 18.17 -12.10
N PHE A 458 -2.63 17.25 -12.77
CA PHE A 458 -2.31 15.80 -12.74
C PHE A 458 -0.89 15.46 -13.18
N ASN A 459 -0.48 15.95 -14.35
CA ASN A 459 0.76 15.58 -15.03
C ASN A 459 1.62 16.81 -15.33
N GLN A 460 1.48 17.85 -14.51
CA GLN A 460 2.25 19.09 -14.57
C GLN A 460 2.57 19.51 -13.13
N SER A 461 3.43 20.52 -13.00
CA SER A 461 3.99 21.02 -11.73
C SER A 461 4.98 20.06 -11.07
N PRO A 462 5.96 20.60 -10.31
CA PRO A 462 6.89 19.78 -9.54
C PRO A 462 6.17 18.74 -8.65
N TYR A 463 5.10 19.13 -7.96
CA TYR A 463 4.42 18.20 -7.04
C TYR A 463 3.71 17.08 -7.80
N GLY A 464 2.90 17.42 -8.81
CA GLY A 464 2.16 16.47 -9.64
C GLY A 464 3.05 15.44 -10.35
N LEU A 465 4.28 15.84 -10.71
CA LEU A 465 5.25 14.96 -11.36
C LEU A 465 6.06 14.08 -10.39
N THR A 466 6.17 14.46 -9.12
CA THR A 466 7.05 13.76 -8.17
C THR A 466 6.30 12.80 -7.25
N PHE A 467 5.13 13.19 -6.74
CA PHE A 467 4.39 12.39 -5.75
C PHE A 467 3.99 10.98 -6.26
N PRO A 468 3.68 10.75 -7.55
CA PRO A 468 3.31 9.41 -8.02
C PRO A 468 4.50 8.46 -8.24
N THR A 469 5.74 8.94 -8.08
CA THR A 469 6.95 8.18 -8.42
C THR A 469 7.51 7.44 -7.21
N ALA A 470 8.12 6.26 -7.42
CA ALA A 470 8.84 5.56 -6.35
C ALA A 470 10.11 6.31 -5.89
N LYS A 471 10.67 7.18 -6.74
CA LYS A 471 11.93 7.87 -6.49
C LYS A 471 11.78 9.07 -5.55
N TYR A 472 10.70 9.83 -5.73
CA TYR A 472 10.51 11.11 -5.04
C TYR A 472 9.25 11.13 -4.17
N GLY A 473 8.28 10.28 -4.47
CA GLY A 473 7.00 10.24 -3.82
C GLY A 473 6.91 9.22 -2.71
N GLU A 474 5.99 9.49 -1.79
CA GLU A 474 5.55 8.54 -0.76
C GLU A 474 4.02 8.60 -0.71
N ILE A 475 3.35 7.47 -0.89
CA ILE A 475 1.88 7.39 -0.85
C ILE A 475 1.49 6.29 0.13
N VAL A 476 0.73 6.65 1.15
CA VAL A 476 0.28 5.74 2.20
C VAL A 476 -1.25 5.68 2.22
N ALA A 477 -1.76 4.46 2.21
CA ALA A 477 -3.18 4.15 2.41
C ALA A 477 -3.39 3.46 3.76
N ILE A 478 -4.58 3.63 4.33
CA ILE A 478 -4.99 2.99 5.59
C ILE A 478 -6.30 2.25 5.31
N GLN A 479 -6.36 0.96 5.66
CA GLN A 479 -7.57 0.18 5.40
C GLN A 479 -8.67 0.43 6.43
N ASN A 480 -8.31 0.54 7.71
CA ASN A 480 -9.26 0.73 8.79
C ASN A 480 -8.63 1.50 9.97
N VAL A 481 -9.46 2.08 10.84
CA VAL A 481 -9.02 2.71 12.09
C VAL A 481 -10.00 2.35 13.19
N THR A 482 -9.51 1.92 14.36
CA THR A 482 -10.33 1.53 15.51
C THR A 482 -9.95 2.27 16.78
N LEU A 483 -10.87 2.32 17.75
CA LEU A 483 -10.57 2.62 19.15
C LEU A 483 -10.15 1.33 19.88
N PRO A 484 -9.43 1.42 21.01
CA PRO A 484 -9.27 0.27 21.90
C PRO A 484 -10.66 -0.18 22.37
N GLN A 485 -10.85 -1.50 22.41
CA GLN A 485 -12.09 -2.12 22.89
C GLN A 485 -12.21 -2.04 24.41
#